data_AF-A0A2N3D4N5-F1
#
_entry.id   AF-A0A2N3D4N5-F1
#
_cell.length_a   1.000
_cell.length_b   1.000
_cell.length_c   1.000
_cell.angle_alpha   90.00
_cell.angle_beta   90.00
_cell.angle_gamma   90.00
#
_symmetry.space_group_name_H-M   'P 1'
#
loop_
_entity.id
_entity.type
_entity.pdbx_description
1 polymer ?
#
loop_
_entity_poly.entity_id
_entity_poly.type
_entity_poly.pdbx_seq_one_letter_code
_entity_poly.pdbx_strand_id
1 'polypeptide(L)'
;MGVDGLDFAEIAGGVSPAFVETLYAKFKADPSSVEPGWRQWFDGLEGSMSGPSWSNPGWPLKDTDALTAALDPTQMEPAPKPARGGAASAPAPAASSADIARAANDSIRAMLLIRTYRVRGHLAANLDPLGLSKQDLPADLTPEYHGFTEADMDRPVFLGGNLGLEKASVREIVSILRRNYCGNVGLEYMHIADVEERRFLQERMEGQDKAIEFTPNGKKAILSKVIEAEQWEKFLGKKYVGTKRFGLDGGESMIPAMEAIIKYGGQYGVREIVYGMAHRGRLNMLANVMAKPFRVIFHEFAGGTANPEDVGGSGDVKYHLGTSTDREFDGINVHMSLVANPSHLEAVDPVVLGKVRAQQTNRNDLAKHEQVLPVLIHGDAAFAGQGIVWECLGFSGIRGYNTGGCIHFVINNQIGFTTSPQFARSSPYSSDVAKGVQAPIFHVNGDDPEAVTFACKMAIEFRQRFKRDIVIDMWCYRRFGHNEGDEPSFTQPLMYAKIRQHPGVSELYAKRLESEGVIDGGFASGHAAEFTDRLEAEFQSGATYKANKADWFG
;
A
#
# COMPACT_ATOMS: atom_id res chain seq x y z
N MET A 1 -47.89 -58.53 -77.91
CA MET A 1 -48.74 -57.33 -78.08
C MET A 1 -47.82 -56.15 -77.81
N GLY A 2 -47.08 -55.57 -78.75
CA GLY A 2 -47.35 -55.17 -80.13
C GLY A 2 -46.75 -53.77 -80.19
N VAL A 3 -45.43 -53.67 -80.39
CA VAL A 3 -44.62 -52.43 -80.27
C VAL A 3 -44.34 -51.83 -81.66
N ASP A 4 -45.11 -52.24 -82.67
CA ASP A 4 -44.95 -51.75 -84.03
C ASP A 4 -45.50 -50.32 -84.10
N GLY A 5 -44.59 -49.34 -84.11
CA GLY A 5 -44.90 -47.92 -84.28
C GLY A 5 -44.45 -46.98 -83.17
N LEU A 6 -43.72 -47.46 -82.14
CA LEU A 6 -43.16 -46.60 -81.09
C LEU A 6 -41.70 -46.21 -81.38
N ASP A 7 -41.33 -44.99 -81.03
CA ASP A 7 -39.97 -44.45 -81.18
C ASP A 7 -39.00 -45.10 -80.17
N PHE A 8 -37.76 -45.32 -80.59
CA PHE A 8 -36.73 -45.97 -79.76
C PHE A 8 -36.49 -45.22 -78.44
N ALA A 9 -36.60 -43.88 -78.45
CA ALA A 9 -36.44 -43.07 -77.24
C ALA A 9 -37.52 -43.36 -76.17
N GLU A 10 -38.76 -43.63 -76.58
CA GLU A 10 -39.84 -44.00 -75.66
C GLU A 10 -39.65 -45.42 -75.11
N ILE A 11 -39.13 -46.33 -75.94
CA ILE A 11 -38.81 -47.70 -75.53
C ILE A 11 -37.63 -47.69 -74.54
N ALA A 12 -36.54 -46.98 -74.84
CA ALA A 12 -35.36 -46.93 -74.00
C ALA A 12 -35.60 -46.24 -72.65
N GLY A 13 -36.47 -45.22 -72.61
CA GLY A 13 -36.87 -44.55 -71.36
C GLY A 13 -37.86 -45.34 -70.51
N GLY A 14 -38.55 -46.35 -71.07
CA GLY A 14 -39.61 -47.11 -70.40
C GLY A 14 -39.22 -48.50 -69.90
N VAL A 15 -38.01 -49.00 -70.21
CA VAL A 15 -37.55 -50.34 -69.79
C VAL A 15 -36.79 -50.32 -68.46
N SER A 16 -36.76 -51.46 -67.76
CA SER A 16 -36.08 -51.56 -66.47
C SER A 16 -34.54 -51.51 -66.63
N PRO A 17 -33.81 -50.91 -65.67
CA PRO A 17 -32.34 -50.83 -65.72
C PRO A 17 -31.65 -52.21 -65.87
N ALA A 18 -32.16 -53.24 -65.20
CA ALA A 18 -31.62 -54.60 -65.29
C ALA A 18 -31.76 -55.20 -66.70
N PHE A 19 -32.81 -54.82 -67.44
CA PHE A 19 -32.99 -55.23 -68.84
C PHE A 19 -31.97 -54.54 -69.75
N VAL A 20 -31.73 -53.24 -69.53
CA VAL A 20 -30.71 -52.47 -70.27
C VAL A 20 -29.30 -53.01 -69.99
N GLU A 21 -28.97 -53.33 -68.73
CA GLU A 21 -27.68 -53.95 -68.39
C GLU A 21 -27.49 -55.32 -69.05
N THR A 22 -28.55 -56.12 -69.11
CA THR A 22 -28.51 -57.44 -69.77
C THR A 22 -28.30 -57.30 -71.28
N LEU A 23 -28.98 -56.33 -71.93
CA LEU A 23 -28.77 -56.01 -73.34
C LEU A 23 -27.36 -55.46 -73.58
N TYR A 24 -26.82 -54.64 -72.68
CA TYR A 24 -25.46 -54.12 -72.78
C TYR A 24 -24.41 -55.21 -72.66
N ALA A 25 -24.59 -56.18 -71.75
CA ALA A 25 -23.71 -57.33 -71.63
C ALA A 25 -23.72 -58.20 -72.90
N LYS A 26 -24.88 -58.36 -73.54
CA LYS A 26 -24.98 -59.04 -74.85
C LYS A 26 -24.30 -58.25 -75.96
N PHE A 27 -24.50 -56.94 -76.01
CA PHE A 27 -23.81 -56.03 -76.94
C PHE A 27 -22.28 -56.09 -76.78
N LYS A 28 -21.75 -56.10 -75.54
CA LYS A 28 -20.32 -56.26 -75.25
C LYS A 28 -19.75 -57.58 -75.77
N ALA A 29 -20.54 -58.66 -75.72
CA ALA A 29 -20.12 -59.98 -76.17
C ALA A 29 -20.18 -60.11 -77.71
N ASP A 30 -21.25 -59.60 -78.33
CA ASP A 30 -21.43 -59.51 -79.77
C ASP A 30 -22.40 -58.35 -80.10
N PRO A 31 -21.92 -57.24 -80.68
CA PRO A 31 -22.76 -56.09 -81.01
C PRO A 31 -23.91 -56.42 -81.95
N SER A 32 -23.75 -57.43 -82.82
CA SER A 32 -24.78 -57.84 -83.78
C SER A 32 -25.99 -58.53 -83.13
N SER A 33 -25.83 -58.99 -81.88
CA SER A 33 -26.84 -59.75 -81.12
C SER A 33 -27.96 -58.90 -80.53
N VAL A 34 -27.83 -57.57 -80.55
CA VAL A 34 -28.88 -56.62 -80.14
C VAL A 34 -29.44 -55.86 -81.34
N GLU A 35 -30.69 -55.43 -81.22
CA GLU A 35 -31.38 -54.66 -82.25
C GLU A 35 -30.64 -53.35 -82.59
N PRO A 36 -30.65 -52.88 -83.86
CA PRO A 36 -29.86 -51.73 -84.30
C PRO A 36 -30.02 -50.45 -83.46
N GLY A 37 -31.22 -50.15 -82.96
CA GLY A 37 -31.44 -48.96 -82.11
C GLY A 37 -30.65 -49.01 -80.80
N TRP A 38 -30.68 -50.17 -80.12
CA TRP A 38 -29.90 -50.40 -78.89
C TRP A 38 -28.40 -50.39 -79.17
N ARG A 39 -27.97 -50.96 -80.31
CA ARG A 39 -26.57 -50.92 -80.73
C ARG A 39 -26.06 -49.49 -80.87
N GLN A 40 -26.80 -48.65 -81.60
CA GLN A 40 -26.43 -47.25 -81.85
C GLN A 40 -26.38 -46.44 -80.55
N TRP A 41 -27.29 -46.73 -79.61
CA TRP A 41 -27.30 -46.10 -78.30
C TRP A 41 -26.08 -46.50 -77.45
N PHE A 42 -25.75 -47.80 -77.39
CA PHE A 42 -24.58 -48.27 -76.64
C PHE A 42 -23.25 -47.80 -77.26
N ASP A 43 -23.15 -47.77 -78.60
CA ASP A 43 -22.00 -47.19 -79.31
C ASP A 43 -21.81 -45.71 -78.95
N GLY A 44 -22.90 -44.94 -78.88
CA GLY A 44 -22.88 -43.54 -78.45
C GLY A 44 -22.47 -43.37 -76.98
N LEU A 45 -22.88 -44.30 -76.10
CA LEU A 45 -22.56 -44.25 -74.69
C LEU A 45 -21.06 -44.51 -74.45
N GLU A 46 -20.48 -45.51 -75.13
CA GLU A 46 -19.03 -45.77 -75.06
C GLU A 46 -18.21 -44.63 -75.69
N GLY A 47 -18.71 -43.98 -76.75
CA GLY A 47 -18.09 -42.81 -77.36
C GLY A 47 -18.09 -41.56 -76.47
N SER A 48 -18.95 -41.48 -75.45
CA SER A 48 -19.08 -40.34 -74.54
C SER A 48 -18.26 -40.47 -73.24
N MET A 49 -17.66 -41.63 -72.98
CA MET A 49 -16.82 -41.88 -71.80
C MET A 49 -15.37 -41.43 -72.06
N SER A 50 -15.15 -40.12 -72.06
CA SER A 50 -13.82 -39.49 -72.13
C SER A 50 -13.06 -39.62 -70.79
N GLY A 51 -12.65 -40.84 -70.42
CA GLY A 51 -11.72 -41.10 -69.31
C GLY A 51 -12.16 -40.56 -67.94
N PRO A 52 -11.34 -40.73 -66.90
CA PRO A 52 -11.61 -40.12 -65.61
C PRO A 52 -11.34 -38.61 -65.65
N SER A 53 -12.13 -37.82 -64.92
CA SER A 53 -12.09 -36.35 -64.97
C SER A 53 -10.72 -35.73 -64.64
N TRP A 54 -9.85 -36.45 -63.91
CA TRP A 54 -8.49 -36.00 -63.58
C TRP A 54 -7.47 -36.12 -64.72
N SER A 55 -7.80 -36.78 -65.83
CA SER A 55 -6.95 -36.80 -67.03
C SER A 55 -7.21 -35.63 -67.97
N ASN A 56 -8.16 -34.74 -67.66
CA ASN A 56 -8.40 -33.52 -68.42
C ASN A 56 -7.25 -32.53 -68.16
N PRO A 57 -6.47 -32.09 -69.19
CA PRO A 57 -5.36 -31.16 -69.01
C PRO A 57 -5.79 -29.77 -68.51
N GLY A 58 -7.09 -29.46 -68.53
CA GLY A 58 -7.67 -28.25 -67.92
C GLY A 58 -7.98 -28.38 -66.42
N TRP A 59 -7.60 -29.48 -65.77
CA TRP A 59 -7.79 -29.68 -64.33
C TRP A 59 -6.46 -29.52 -63.56
N PRO A 60 -6.43 -28.78 -62.43
CA PRO A 60 -7.54 -28.03 -61.85
C PRO A 60 -7.95 -26.81 -62.69
N LEU A 61 -9.26 -26.50 -62.69
CA LEU A 61 -9.82 -25.30 -63.35
C LEU A 61 -9.17 -24.04 -62.78
N LYS A 62 -8.57 -23.22 -63.64
CA LYS A 62 -7.90 -21.97 -63.24
C LYS A 62 -8.84 -20.75 -63.21
N ASP A 63 -9.94 -20.80 -63.95
CA ASP A 63 -10.97 -19.76 -63.96
C ASP A 63 -12.20 -20.28 -63.22
N THR A 64 -12.32 -19.93 -61.95
CA THR A 64 -13.50 -20.22 -61.12
C THR A 64 -14.20 -18.92 -60.73
N ASP A 65 -15.45 -19.00 -60.27
CA ASP A 65 -16.14 -17.82 -59.76
C ASP A 65 -15.46 -17.28 -58.49
N ALA A 66 -15.75 -16.02 -58.15
CA ALA A 66 -15.10 -15.34 -57.03
C ALA A 66 -15.32 -16.04 -55.67
N LEU A 67 -16.43 -16.77 -55.51
CA LEU A 67 -16.74 -17.46 -54.27
C LEU A 67 -15.91 -18.74 -54.11
N THR A 68 -15.73 -19.47 -55.21
CA THR A 68 -14.94 -20.71 -55.26
C THR A 68 -13.44 -20.41 -55.17
N ALA A 69 -12.97 -19.37 -55.88
CA ALA A 69 -11.58 -18.91 -55.81
C ALA A 69 -11.18 -18.47 -54.39
N ALA A 70 -12.11 -17.88 -53.62
CA ALA A 70 -11.87 -17.46 -52.23
C ALA A 70 -11.73 -18.62 -51.23
N LEU A 71 -12.20 -19.83 -51.59
CA LEU A 71 -12.15 -21.03 -50.76
C LEU A 71 -11.06 -22.02 -51.21
N ASP A 72 -10.38 -21.78 -52.33
CA ASP A 72 -9.27 -22.58 -52.82
C ASP A 72 -7.92 -22.01 -52.33
N PRO A 73 -7.22 -22.68 -51.40
CA PRO A 73 -5.95 -22.20 -50.85
C PRO A 73 -4.80 -22.17 -51.89
N THR A 74 -5.01 -22.70 -53.10
CA THR A 74 -4.04 -22.65 -54.21
C THR A 74 -4.27 -21.48 -55.18
N GLN A 75 -5.43 -20.79 -55.10
CA GLN A 75 -5.77 -19.58 -55.88
C GLN A 75 -5.78 -18.29 -55.04
N MET A 76 -5.45 -18.39 -53.74
CA MET A 76 -5.24 -17.23 -52.88
C MET A 76 -4.01 -16.42 -53.32
N GLU A 77 -4.23 -15.43 -54.18
CA GLU A 77 -3.25 -14.37 -54.45
C GLU A 77 -3.09 -13.49 -53.19
N PRO A 78 -1.85 -13.17 -52.76
CA PRO A 78 -1.64 -12.17 -51.72
C PRO A 78 -2.32 -10.86 -52.12
N ALA A 79 -3.04 -10.23 -51.19
CA ALA A 79 -3.71 -8.96 -51.46
C ALA A 79 -2.75 -7.97 -52.16
N PRO A 80 -3.18 -7.27 -53.23
CA PRO A 80 -2.32 -6.33 -53.94
C PRO A 80 -1.80 -5.29 -52.95
N LYS A 81 -0.47 -5.09 -52.96
CA LYS A 81 0.16 -4.02 -52.16
C LYS A 81 -0.57 -2.72 -52.46
N PRO A 82 -0.99 -1.95 -51.44
CA PRO A 82 -1.72 -0.71 -51.66
C PRO A 82 -0.93 0.19 -52.61
N ALA A 83 -1.64 0.81 -53.57
CA ALA A 83 -1.05 1.78 -54.48
C ALA A 83 -0.28 2.84 -53.65
N ARG A 84 0.98 3.10 -54.03
CA ARG A 84 1.80 4.17 -53.44
C ARG A 84 1.15 5.53 -53.74
N GLY A 85 0.17 5.90 -52.92
CA GLY A 85 -0.30 7.26 -52.78
C GLY A 85 0.69 8.06 -51.94
N GLY A 86 1.23 9.13 -52.53
CA GLY A 86 2.12 10.08 -51.86
C GLY A 86 3.55 9.57 -51.69
N ALA A 87 4.52 10.48 -51.85
CA ALA A 87 5.89 10.21 -51.44
C ALA A 87 5.89 9.74 -49.98
N ALA A 88 6.09 8.44 -49.78
CA ALA A 88 6.41 7.93 -48.45
C ALA A 88 7.64 8.72 -47.99
N SER A 89 7.49 9.46 -46.90
CA SER A 89 8.63 9.98 -46.15
C SER A 89 9.65 8.85 -46.08
N ALA A 90 10.88 9.11 -46.53
CA ALA A 90 11.95 8.11 -46.47
C ALA A 90 11.91 7.44 -45.08
N PRO A 91 11.95 6.09 -45.00
CA PRO A 91 11.97 5.43 -43.70
C PRO A 91 13.10 6.06 -42.91
N ALA A 92 12.80 6.52 -41.69
CA ALA A 92 13.80 7.12 -40.82
C ALA A 92 15.02 6.18 -40.79
N PRO A 93 16.25 6.70 -40.91
CA PRO A 93 17.43 5.86 -40.91
C PRO A 93 17.39 4.96 -39.68
N ALA A 94 17.60 3.66 -39.88
CA ALA A 94 17.64 2.70 -38.79
C ALA A 94 18.67 3.19 -37.76
N ALA A 95 18.30 3.19 -36.48
CA ALA A 95 19.19 3.60 -35.40
C ALA A 95 20.51 2.84 -35.52
N SER A 96 21.64 3.55 -35.39
CA SER A 96 22.94 2.88 -35.47
C SER A 96 23.07 1.87 -34.33
N SER A 97 23.91 0.86 -34.49
CA SER A 97 24.21 -0.09 -33.40
C SER A 97 24.71 0.63 -32.15
N ALA A 98 25.43 1.74 -32.31
CA ALA A 98 25.89 2.59 -31.22
C ALA A 98 24.73 3.32 -30.52
N ASP A 99 23.71 3.78 -31.26
CA ASP A 99 22.53 4.43 -30.67
C ASP A 99 21.68 3.43 -29.89
N ILE A 100 21.51 2.21 -30.42
CA ILE A 100 20.80 1.12 -29.74
C ILE A 100 21.53 0.73 -28.44
N ALA A 101 22.86 0.56 -28.51
CA ALA A 101 23.66 0.23 -27.34
C ALA A 101 23.62 1.34 -26.28
N ARG A 102 23.66 2.62 -26.71
CA ARG A 102 23.54 3.77 -25.80
C ARG A 102 22.17 3.81 -25.13
N ALA A 103 21.09 3.65 -25.89
CA ALA A 103 19.73 3.62 -25.34
C ALA A 103 19.54 2.47 -24.34
N ALA A 104 20.05 1.27 -24.66
CA ALA A 104 19.99 0.13 -23.74
C ALA A 104 20.79 0.39 -22.44
N ASN A 105 22.00 0.96 -22.56
CA ASN A 105 22.81 1.32 -21.41
C ASN A 105 22.14 2.38 -20.53
N ASP A 106 21.57 3.42 -21.14
CA ASP A 106 20.85 4.47 -20.40
C ASP A 106 19.65 3.90 -19.65
N SER A 107 18.87 3.00 -20.28
CA SER A 107 17.78 2.29 -19.59
C SER A 107 18.26 1.42 -18.43
N ILE A 108 19.35 0.67 -18.60
CA ILE A 108 19.93 -0.16 -17.52
C ILE A 108 20.39 0.73 -16.34
N ARG A 109 21.10 1.82 -16.64
CA ARG A 109 21.58 2.78 -15.63
C ARG A 109 20.44 3.47 -14.90
N ALA A 110 19.38 3.87 -15.62
CA ALA A 110 18.19 4.44 -15.02
C ALA A 110 17.46 3.43 -14.11
N MET A 111 17.35 2.16 -14.53
CA MET A 111 16.77 1.10 -13.69
C MET A 111 17.59 0.84 -12.43
N LEU A 112 18.93 0.88 -12.52
CA LEU A 112 19.82 0.77 -11.36
C LEU A 112 19.66 1.97 -10.42
N LEU A 113 19.60 3.18 -10.94
CA LEU A 113 19.34 4.40 -10.17
C LEU A 113 18.00 4.29 -9.42
N ILE A 114 16.91 3.93 -10.11
CA ILE A 114 15.59 3.71 -9.51
C ILE A 114 15.68 2.66 -8.38
N ARG A 115 16.34 1.53 -8.65
CA ARG A 115 16.54 0.48 -7.64
C ARG A 115 17.31 1.01 -6.43
N THR A 116 18.36 1.81 -6.62
CA THR A 116 19.13 2.34 -5.51
C THR A 116 18.30 3.27 -4.62
N TYR A 117 17.46 4.13 -5.19
CA TYR A 117 16.52 4.94 -4.40
C TYR A 117 15.48 4.09 -3.64
N ARG A 118 14.95 3.04 -4.27
CA ARG A 118 14.03 2.10 -3.59
C ARG A 118 14.67 1.42 -2.37
N VAL A 119 15.97 1.13 -2.43
CA VAL A 119 16.70 0.42 -1.36
C VAL A 119 17.25 1.38 -0.31
N ARG A 120 17.75 2.55 -0.72
CA ARG A 120 18.59 3.44 0.12
C ARG A 120 18.08 4.87 0.21
N GLY A 121 17.03 5.23 -0.53
CA GLY A 121 16.50 6.61 -0.57
C GLY A 121 16.06 7.12 0.80
N HIS A 122 15.61 6.23 1.68
CA HIS A 122 15.28 6.54 3.08
C HIS A 122 16.47 7.12 3.89
N LEU A 123 17.72 6.82 3.52
CA LEU A 123 18.92 7.43 4.14
C LEU A 123 19.06 8.92 3.79
N ALA A 124 18.42 9.36 2.71
CA ALA A 124 18.39 10.74 2.26
C ALA A 124 17.07 11.45 2.62
N ALA A 125 16.19 10.82 3.38
CA ALA A 125 14.91 11.38 3.76
C ALA A 125 15.05 12.48 4.82
N ASN A 126 14.18 13.48 4.74
CA ASN A 126 14.08 14.56 5.72
C ASN A 126 13.32 14.09 6.96
N LEU A 127 13.98 13.28 7.79
CA LEU A 127 13.34 12.63 8.94
C LEU A 127 13.46 13.42 10.24
N ASP A 128 14.64 13.98 10.54
CA ASP A 128 14.92 14.63 11.82
C ASP A 128 14.34 16.06 11.87
N PRO A 129 13.32 16.32 12.71
CA PRO A 129 12.73 17.65 12.86
C PRO A 129 13.74 18.71 13.35
N LEU A 130 14.76 18.28 14.10
CA LEU A 130 15.75 19.19 14.68
C LEU A 130 16.90 19.51 13.71
N GLY A 131 17.04 18.76 12.62
CA GLY A 131 18.15 18.88 11.66
C GLY A 131 19.53 18.70 12.31
N LEU A 132 19.61 17.92 13.38
CA LEU A 132 20.85 17.59 14.10
C LEU A 132 21.52 16.35 13.49
N SER A 133 20.74 15.40 12.98
CA SER A 133 21.27 14.28 12.23
C SER A 133 21.81 14.76 10.89
N LYS A 134 23.11 14.65 10.67
CA LYS A 134 23.73 14.86 9.37
C LYS A 134 24.07 13.50 8.77
N GLN A 135 23.32 13.10 7.74
CA GLN A 135 23.71 11.98 6.89
C GLN A 135 24.26 12.58 5.59
N ASP A 136 25.51 12.26 5.27
CA ASP A 136 26.04 12.56 3.94
C ASP A 136 25.23 11.77 2.92
N LEU A 137 24.75 12.45 1.88
CA LEU A 137 24.00 11.80 0.81
C LEU A 137 24.86 10.65 0.25
N PRO A 138 24.38 9.39 0.29
CA PRO A 138 25.12 8.29 -0.31
C PRO A 138 25.45 8.59 -1.78
N ALA A 139 26.72 8.45 -2.16
CA ALA A 139 27.18 8.75 -3.52
C ALA A 139 26.42 7.94 -4.57
N ASP A 140 25.96 6.74 -4.22
CA ASP A 140 25.17 5.86 -5.08
C ASP A 140 23.74 6.34 -5.35
N LEU A 141 23.29 7.43 -4.73
CA LEU A 141 22.03 8.12 -5.07
C LEU A 141 22.20 9.24 -6.11
N THR A 142 23.42 9.56 -6.55
CA THR A 142 23.64 10.60 -7.56
C THR A 142 23.66 10.02 -8.97
N PRO A 143 23.14 10.72 -9.99
CA PRO A 143 23.17 10.24 -11.38
C PRO A 143 24.59 9.94 -11.89
N GLU A 144 25.57 10.71 -11.42
CA GLU A 144 26.98 10.60 -11.81
C GLU A 144 27.57 9.24 -11.42
N TYR A 145 27.18 8.71 -10.25
CA TYR A 145 27.59 7.37 -9.82
C TYR A 145 27.10 6.27 -10.78
N HIS A 146 25.94 6.47 -11.40
CA HIS A 146 25.38 5.57 -12.40
C HIS A 146 25.86 5.86 -13.83
N GLY A 147 26.80 6.79 -13.99
CA GLY A 147 27.43 7.11 -15.27
C GLY A 147 26.65 8.09 -16.15
N PHE A 148 25.71 8.86 -15.57
CA PHE A 148 25.10 10.00 -16.25
C PHE A 148 25.92 11.27 -16.01
N THR A 149 26.19 12.01 -17.08
CA THR A 149 26.79 13.34 -17.03
C THR A 149 25.73 14.42 -17.18
N GLU A 150 26.07 15.69 -16.94
CA GLU A 150 25.11 16.79 -17.11
C GLU A 150 24.53 16.84 -18.53
N ALA A 151 25.31 16.48 -19.55
CA ALA A 151 24.85 16.42 -20.94
C ALA A 151 23.79 15.33 -21.20
N ASP A 152 23.64 14.37 -20.29
CA ASP A 152 22.71 13.24 -20.42
C ASP A 152 21.38 13.50 -19.70
N MET A 153 21.31 14.53 -18.84
CA MET A 153 20.25 14.70 -17.85
C MET A 153 18.85 14.91 -18.45
N ASP A 154 18.77 15.55 -19.61
CA ASP A 154 17.52 15.92 -20.27
C ASP A 154 17.16 14.97 -21.43
N ARG A 155 17.95 13.90 -21.65
CA ARG A 155 17.68 12.90 -22.69
C ARG A 155 16.53 11.97 -22.28
N PRO A 156 15.61 11.62 -23.19
CA PRO A 156 14.54 10.67 -22.88
C PRO A 156 15.11 9.25 -22.76
N VAL A 157 14.95 8.65 -21.58
CA VAL A 157 15.33 7.28 -21.28
C VAL A 157 14.06 6.41 -21.25
N PHE A 158 14.11 5.23 -21.88
CA PHE A 158 13.01 4.27 -21.83
C PHE A 158 12.98 3.55 -20.48
N LEU A 159 11.81 3.56 -19.84
CA LEU A 159 11.57 3.02 -18.50
C LEU A 159 10.66 1.80 -18.48
N GLY A 160 9.92 1.53 -19.56
CA GLY A 160 9.05 0.35 -19.69
C GLY A 160 7.97 0.26 -18.60
N GLY A 161 7.39 1.40 -18.22
CA GLY A 161 6.32 1.49 -17.23
C GLY A 161 6.78 1.69 -15.78
N ASN A 162 8.10 1.64 -15.49
CA ASN A 162 8.60 1.99 -14.17
C ASN A 162 8.23 3.43 -13.78
N LEU A 163 7.90 3.64 -12.50
CA LEU A 163 7.36 4.91 -11.98
C LEU A 163 6.05 5.36 -12.66
N GLY A 164 5.38 4.48 -13.40
CA GLY A 164 4.19 4.80 -14.20
C GLY A 164 4.50 5.53 -15.52
N LEU A 165 5.77 5.54 -15.96
CA LEU A 165 6.24 6.27 -17.13
C LEU A 165 6.84 5.32 -18.17
N GLU A 166 6.50 5.52 -19.44
CA GLU A 166 7.13 4.81 -20.56
C GLU A 166 8.53 5.34 -20.85
N LYS A 167 8.69 6.66 -20.78
CA LYS A 167 9.96 7.38 -20.96
C LYS A 167 10.01 8.57 -20.02
N ALA A 168 11.20 8.91 -19.53
CA ALA A 168 11.43 10.10 -18.72
C ALA A 168 12.87 10.59 -18.90
N SER A 169 13.12 11.86 -18.59
CA SER A 169 14.50 12.35 -18.48
C SER A 169 15.15 11.89 -17.17
N VAL A 170 16.48 11.85 -17.09
CA VAL A 170 17.17 11.52 -15.82
C VAL A 170 16.83 12.56 -14.74
N ARG A 171 16.67 13.83 -15.12
CA ARG A 171 16.26 14.91 -14.22
C ARG A 171 14.87 14.66 -13.63
N GLU A 172 13.93 14.25 -14.46
CA GLU A 172 12.58 13.89 -14.04
C GLU A 172 12.57 12.65 -13.13
N ILE A 173 13.32 11.61 -13.50
CA ILE A 173 13.48 10.38 -12.69
C ILE A 173 13.98 10.74 -11.30
N VAL A 174 15.07 11.49 -11.18
CA VAL A 174 15.65 11.90 -9.90
C VAL A 174 14.67 12.75 -9.10
N SER A 175 13.95 13.67 -9.75
CA SER A 175 12.93 14.50 -9.08
C SER A 175 11.81 13.64 -8.49
N ILE A 176 11.32 12.65 -9.22
CA ILE A 176 10.26 11.73 -8.73
C ILE A 176 10.80 10.89 -7.58
N LEU A 177 11.99 10.29 -7.74
CA LEU A 177 12.58 9.43 -6.72
C LEU A 177 12.87 10.19 -5.43
N ARG A 178 13.39 11.41 -5.50
CA ARG A 178 13.61 12.27 -4.31
C ARG A 178 12.30 12.63 -3.63
N ARG A 179 11.25 12.97 -4.38
CA ARG A 179 9.93 13.27 -3.82
C ARG A 179 9.35 12.06 -3.08
N ASN A 180 9.49 10.87 -3.65
CA ASN A 180 8.85 9.65 -3.14
C ASN A 180 9.63 8.98 -2.00
N TYR A 181 10.97 9.06 -2.00
CA TYR A 181 11.82 8.33 -1.06
C TYR A 181 12.69 9.19 -0.15
N CYS A 182 12.84 10.49 -0.45
CA CYS A 182 13.74 11.39 0.26
C CYS A 182 13.00 12.62 0.87
N GLY A 183 11.66 12.59 0.89
CA GLY A 183 10.84 13.63 1.52
C GLY A 183 10.72 13.43 3.03
N ASN A 184 9.57 13.82 3.58
CA ASN A 184 9.25 13.63 5.02
C ASN A 184 8.87 12.19 5.37
N VAL A 185 8.90 11.28 4.39
CA VAL A 185 8.69 9.84 4.54
C VAL A 185 9.86 9.10 3.89
N GLY A 186 10.55 8.27 4.66
CA GLY A 186 11.50 7.28 4.19
C GLY A 186 10.89 5.89 4.33
N LEU A 187 10.92 5.08 3.27
CA LEU A 187 10.37 3.73 3.27
C LEU A 187 11.46 2.68 3.13
N GLU A 188 11.55 1.76 4.09
CA GLU A 188 12.33 0.54 3.98
C GLU A 188 11.40 -0.65 3.72
N TYR A 189 11.53 -1.25 2.54
CA TYR A 189 10.68 -2.36 2.12
C TYR A 189 11.36 -3.36 1.17
N MET A 190 12.50 -2.98 0.58
CA MET A 190 13.18 -3.83 -0.40
C MET A 190 13.81 -5.10 0.21
N HIS A 191 13.91 -5.18 1.55
CA HIS A 191 14.31 -6.39 2.28
C HIS A 191 13.22 -7.47 2.34
N ILE A 192 11.98 -7.12 1.97
CA ILE A 192 10.85 -8.06 1.91
C ILE A 192 11.04 -9.01 0.72
N ALA A 193 10.93 -10.31 0.97
CA ALA A 193 11.07 -11.33 -0.08
C ALA A 193 9.86 -11.34 -1.02
N ASP A 194 8.66 -11.23 -0.45
CA ASP A 194 7.40 -11.22 -1.19
C ASP A 194 7.35 -10.07 -2.22
N VAL A 195 6.99 -10.41 -3.46
CA VAL A 195 6.96 -9.45 -4.57
C VAL A 195 5.65 -8.66 -4.56
N GLU A 196 4.54 -9.26 -4.15
CA GLU A 196 3.23 -8.61 -4.09
C GLU A 196 3.21 -7.54 -2.99
N GLU A 197 3.79 -7.84 -1.82
CA GLU A 197 3.97 -6.86 -0.74
C GLU A 197 4.80 -5.65 -1.20
N ARG A 198 5.93 -5.91 -1.89
CA ARG A 198 6.78 -4.82 -2.42
C ARG A 198 6.09 -4.01 -3.50
N ARG A 199 5.39 -4.67 -4.42
CA ARG A 199 4.63 -3.98 -5.50
C ARG A 199 3.50 -3.15 -4.93
N PHE A 200 2.78 -3.66 -3.93
CA PHE A 200 1.74 -2.89 -3.25
C PHE A 200 2.29 -1.59 -2.65
N LEU A 201 3.43 -1.66 -1.95
CA LEU A 201 4.07 -0.47 -1.39
C LEU A 201 4.56 0.49 -2.49
N GLN A 202 5.14 -0.04 -3.58
CA GLN A 202 5.54 0.75 -4.75
C GLN A 202 4.36 1.46 -5.40
N GLU A 203 3.25 0.79 -5.69
CA GLU A 203 2.06 1.39 -6.33
C GLU A 203 1.43 2.51 -5.50
N ARG A 204 1.65 2.48 -4.19
CA ARG A 204 1.10 3.44 -3.23
C ARG A 204 2.01 4.65 -3.01
N MET A 205 3.33 4.45 -3.09
CA MET A 205 4.35 5.48 -2.86
C MET A 205 4.94 6.07 -4.14
N GLU A 206 4.96 5.33 -5.24
CA GLU A 206 5.64 5.70 -6.48
C GLU A 206 4.69 6.19 -7.57
N GLY A 207 5.00 7.38 -8.08
CA GLY A 207 4.37 7.95 -9.27
C GLY A 207 4.52 9.46 -9.30
N GLN A 208 4.10 10.09 -10.40
CA GLN A 208 4.12 11.54 -10.54
C GLN A 208 3.15 12.23 -9.56
N ASP A 209 1.97 11.62 -9.36
CA ASP A 209 0.84 12.16 -8.57
C ASP A 209 0.59 11.36 -7.27
N LYS A 210 1.63 10.74 -6.71
CA LYS A 210 1.54 10.01 -5.43
C LYS A 210 1.98 10.85 -4.23
N ALA A 211 1.90 12.17 -4.36
CA ALA A 211 2.12 13.07 -3.24
C ALA A 211 1.12 12.77 -2.10
N ILE A 212 1.54 13.03 -0.87
CA ILE A 212 0.68 12.90 0.30
C ILE A 212 -0.33 14.04 0.23
N GLU A 213 -1.57 13.70 -0.10
CA GLU A 213 -2.65 14.66 -0.26
C GLU A 213 -3.82 14.34 0.66
N PHE A 214 -4.25 15.37 1.38
CA PHE A 214 -5.48 15.37 2.16
C PHE A 214 -6.42 16.45 1.64
N THR A 215 -7.73 16.20 1.74
CA THR A 215 -8.73 17.23 1.44
C THR A 215 -8.57 18.40 2.41
N PRO A 216 -9.03 19.63 2.07
CA PRO A 216 -8.98 20.77 2.98
C PRO A 216 -9.57 20.47 4.37
N ASN A 217 -10.67 19.70 4.42
CA ASN A 217 -11.27 19.27 5.69
C ASN A 217 -10.40 18.25 6.43
N GLY A 218 -9.76 17.33 5.71
CA GLY A 218 -8.78 16.40 6.29
C GLY A 218 -7.61 17.14 6.92
N LYS A 219 -7.06 18.13 6.20
CA LYS A 219 -5.97 18.98 6.69
C LYS A 219 -6.35 19.74 7.97
N LYS A 220 -7.53 20.37 7.99
CA LYS A 220 -8.11 21.03 9.18
C LYS A 220 -8.29 20.06 10.35
N ALA A 221 -8.84 18.87 10.10
CA ALA A 221 -9.05 17.87 11.14
C ALA A 221 -7.73 17.39 11.77
N ILE A 222 -6.70 17.16 10.94
CA ILE A 222 -5.35 16.84 11.40
C ILE A 222 -4.82 17.97 12.29
N LEU A 223 -4.92 19.23 11.84
CA LEU A 223 -4.44 20.38 12.62
C LEU A 223 -5.18 20.51 13.96
N SER A 224 -6.51 20.40 13.95
CA SER A 224 -7.32 20.43 15.18
C SER A 224 -6.86 19.37 16.19
N LYS A 225 -6.55 18.15 15.73
CA LYS A 225 -6.05 17.08 16.62
C LYS A 225 -4.66 17.34 17.16
N VAL A 226 -3.76 17.94 16.37
CA VAL A 226 -2.44 18.37 16.87
C VAL A 226 -2.59 19.49 17.89
N ILE A 227 -3.49 20.46 17.66
CA ILE A 227 -3.78 21.53 18.63
C ILE A 227 -4.33 20.94 19.93
N GLU A 228 -5.32 20.04 19.87
CA GLU A 228 -5.88 19.35 21.04
C GLU A 228 -4.78 18.62 21.83
N ALA A 229 -3.89 17.91 21.14
CA ALA A 229 -2.77 17.21 21.74
C ALA A 229 -1.81 18.16 22.46
N GLU A 230 -1.42 19.28 21.85
CA GLU A 230 -0.53 20.28 22.46
C GLU A 230 -1.19 21.00 23.65
N GLN A 231 -2.45 21.42 23.49
CA GLN A 231 -3.16 22.17 24.53
C GLN A 231 -3.44 21.29 25.74
N TRP A 232 -3.69 19.99 25.54
CA TRP A 232 -3.78 19.02 26.63
C TRP A 232 -2.51 19.01 27.50
N GLU A 233 -1.33 18.92 26.89
CA GLU A 233 -0.06 18.92 27.63
C GLU A 233 0.19 20.25 28.34
N LYS A 234 -0.06 21.37 27.65
CA LYS A 234 0.07 22.72 28.22
C LYS A 234 -0.88 22.91 29.41
N PHE A 235 -2.12 22.40 29.31
CA PHE A 235 -3.10 22.48 30.38
C PHE A 235 -2.67 21.69 31.62
N LEU A 236 -2.24 20.44 31.45
CA LEU A 236 -1.71 19.64 32.55
C LEU A 236 -0.47 20.29 33.18
N GLY A 237 0.44 20.82 32.37
CA GLY A 237 1.63 21.54 32.85
C GLY A 237 1.30 22.79 33.70
N LYS A 238 0.17 23.47 33.41
CA LYS A 238 -0.31 24.61 34.19
C LYS A 238 -1.04 24.21 35.47
N LYS A 239 -1.89 23.18 35.42
CA LYS A 239 -2.75 22.79 36.55
C LYS A 239 -2.06 21.88 37.56
N TYR A 240 -1.11 21.05 37.11
CA TYR A 240 -0.41 20.05 37.92
C TYR A 240 1.10 20.25 37.90
N VAL A 241 1.55 21.44 38.30
CA VAL A 241 2.98 21.81 38.34
C VAL A 241 3.77 20.82 39.19
N GLY A 242 4.90 20.33 38.66
CA GLY A 242 5.78 19.37 39.35
C GLY A 242 5.28 17.92 39.36
N THR A 243 4.09 17.64 38.82
CA THR A 243 3.60 16.26 38.66
C THR A 243 4.15 15.65 37.39
N LYS A 244 4.75 14.46 37.51
CA LYS A 244 5.26 13.70 36.37
C LYS A 244 4.09 13.22 35.51
N ARG A 245 4.08 13.61 34.24
CA ARG A 245 3.04 13.20 33.27
C ARG A 245 3.61 12.47 32.06
N PHE A 246 4.91 12.62 31.79
CA PHE A 246 5.58 12.05 30.62
C PHE A 246 4.91 12.51 29.31
N GLY A 247 4.77 13.82 29.16
CA GLY A 247 3.99 14.45 28.11
C GLY A 247 4.44 14.07 26.69
N LEU A 248 3.51 14.16 25.75
CA LEU A 248 3.79 13.94 24.33
C LEU A 248 4.53 15.12 23.66
N ASP A 249 4.83 16.20 24.40
CA ASP A 249 5.39 17.45 23.88
C ASP A 249 6.57 17.20 22.90
N GLY A 250 6.37 17.57 21.63
CA GLY A 250 7.29 17.35 20.50
C GLY A 250 6.99 16.13 19.63
N GLY A 251 5.99 15.31 19.95
CA GLY A 251 5.54 14.12 19.21
C GLY A 251 4.02 14.08 18.97
N GLU A 252 3.37 15.23 18.94
CA GLU A 252 1.90 15.39 18.92
C GLU A 252 1.24 14.83 17.65
N SER A 253 2.00 14.71 16.56
CA SER A 253 1.58 14.08 15.30
C SER A 253 1.13 12.62 15.46
N MET A 254 1.48 11.95 16.55
CA MET A 254 0.96 10.60 16.86
C MET A 254 -0.56 10.60 16.99
N ILE A 255 -1.17 11.64 17.56
CA ILE A 255 -2.61 11.67 17.86
C ILE A 255 -3.49 11.60 16.60
N PRO A 256 -3.33 12.48 15.58
CA PRO A 256 -4.09 12.32 14.32
C PRO A 256 -3.76 11.01 13.59
N ALA A 257 -2.53 10.50 13.72
CA ALA A 257 -2.14 9.23 13.13
C ALA A 257 -2.87 8.02 13.76
N MET A 258 -3.05 7.99 15.08
CA MET A 258 -3.85 6.97 15.74
C MET A 258 -5.33 7.05 15.35
N GLU A 259 -5.88 8.26 15.21
CA GLU A 259 -7.25 8.48 14.69
C GLU A 259 -7.42 7.89 13.28
N ALA A 260 -6.39 7.98 12.43
CA ALA A 260 -6.42 7.37 11.10
C ALA A 260 -6.44 5.83 11.15
N ILE A 261 -5.71 5.20 12.08
CA ILE A 261 -5.77 3.73 12.27
C ILE A 261 -7.20 3.31 12.63
N ILE A 262 -7.85 4.03 13.55
CA ILE A 262 -9.23 3.69 13.97
C ILE A 262 -10.20 3.84 12.79
N LYS A 263 -10.17 5.01 12.13
CA LYS A 263 -11.06 5.32 11.02
C LYS A 263 -10.93 4.32 9.86
N TYR A 264 -9.73 4.18 9.30
CA TYR A 264 -9.51 3.31 8.15
C TYR A 264 -9.57 1.83 8.54
N GLY A 265 -9.12 1.46 9.75
CA GLY A 265 -9.28 0.12 10.28
C GLY A 265 -10.74 -0.30 10.35
N GLY A 266 -11.61 0.57 10.88
CA GLY A 266 -13.05 0.35 10.91
C GLY A 266 -13.65 0.08 9.53
N GLN A 267 -13.27 0.90 8.54
CA GLN A 267 -13.66 0.74 7.13
C GLN A 267 -13.16 -0.58 6.52
N TYR A 268 -11.99 -1.06 6.95
CA TYR A 268 -11.42 -2.35 6.53
C TYR A 268 -11.85 -3.55 7.39
N GLY A 269 -12.85 -3.40 8.25
CA GLY A 269 -13.46 -4.51 8.99
C GLY A 269 -12.97 -4.70 10.42
N VAL A 270 -12.05 -3.86 10.92
CA VAL A 270 -11.65 -3.88 12.33
C VAL A 270 -12.83 -3.46 13.20
N ARG A 271 -13.07 -4.20 14.28
CA ARG A 271 -14.12 -3.95 15.28
C ARG A 271 -13.58 -3.81 16.68
N GLU A 272 -12.33 -4.22 16.90
CA GLU A 272 -11.64 -4.08 18.16
C GLU A 272 -10.16 -3.74 17.95
N ILE A 273 -9.67 -2.75 18.68
CA ILE A 273 -8.25 -2.39 18.72
C ILE A 273 -7.75 -2.55 20.15
N VAL A 274 -6.67 -3.32 20.31
CA VAL A 274 -6.01 -3.50 21.60
C VAL A 274 -4.66 -2.79 21.54
N TYR A 275 -4.51 -1.77 22.37
CA TYR A 275 -3.31 -0.96 22.49
C TYR A 275 -2.40 -1.49 23.61
N GLY A 276 -1.11 -1.56 23.34
CA GLY A 276 -0.04 -1.58 24.34
C GLY A 276 0.81 -0.33 24.16
N MET A 277 1.15 0.35 25.26
CA MET A 277 2.05 1.50 25.18
C MET A 277 2.85 1.71 26.46
N ALA A 278 4.00 2.38 26.31
CA ALA A 278 4.79 2.88 27.44
C ALA A 278 4.15 4.13 28.10
N HIS A 279 4.95 4.90 28.84
CA HIS A 279 4.51 6.12 29.54
C HIS A 279 4.33 7.34 28.62
N ARG A 280 5.12 7.43 27.53
CA ARG A 280 5.21 8.66 26.72
C ARG A 280 3.90 8.98 26.03
N GLY A 281 3.32 10.14 26.38
CA GLY A 281 2.05 10.59 25.82
C GLY A 281 0.83 9.74 26.21
N ARG A 282 0.94 8.87 27.23
CA ARG A 282 -0.16 7.97 27.59
C ARG A 282 -1.42 8.69 28.03
N LEU A 283 -1.29 9.78 28.78
CA LEU A 283 -2.46 10.58 29.17
C LEU A 283 -3.13 11.23 27.95
N ASN A 284 -2.31 11.64 26.97
CA ASN A 284 -2.79 12.18 25.71
C ASN A 284 -3.54 11.09 24.92
N MET A 285 -3.01 9.87 24.85
CA MET A 285 -3.71 8.71 24.28
C MET A 285 -5.02 8.41 25.00
N LEU A 286 -5.04 8.39 26.33
CA LEU A 286 -6.26 8.19 27.12
C LEU A 286 -7.32 9.26 26.81
N ALA A 287 -6.92 10.52 26.78
CA ALA A 287 -7.81 11.67 26.66
C ALA A 287 -8.31 11.86 25.22
N ASN A 288 -7.39 11.87 24.25
CA ASN A 288 -7.65 12.32 22.88
C ASN A 288 -7.85 11.17 21.89
N VAL A 289 -7.40 9.95 22.19
CA VAL A 289 -7.59 8.76 21.32
C VAL A 289 -8.62 7.82 21.91
N MET A 290 -8.41 7.35 23.14
CA MET A 290 -9.38 6.50 23.85
C MET A 290 -10.65 7.25 24.25
N ALA A 291 -10.65 8.60 24.22
CA ALA A 291 -11.80 9.41 24.63
C ALA A 291 -12.28 9.13 26.07
N LYS A 292 -11.36 8.74 26.96
CA LYS A 292 -11.65 8.67 28.40
C LYS A 292 -12.07 10.07 28.87
N PRO A 293 -13.22 10.24 29.55
CA PRO A 293 -13.73 11.57 29.87
C PRO A 293 -12.73 12.40 30.67
N PHE A 294 -12.49 13.65 30.24
CA PHE A 294 -11.48 14.52 30.84
C PHE A 294 -11.69 14.70 32.35
N ARG A 295 -12.93 14.91 32.82
CA ARG A 295 -13.25 15.01 34.25
C ARG A 295 -12.79 13.80 35.07
N VAL A 296 -12.83 12.60 34.50
CA VAL A 296 -12.40 11.35 35.18
C VAL A 296 -10.89 11.36 35.31
N ILE A 297 -10.18 11.71 34.23
CA ILE A 297 -8.72 11.84 34.26
C ILE A 297 -8.31 12.92 35.27
N PHE A 298 -8.97 14.07 35.30
CA PHE A 298 -8.67 15.13 36.27
C PHE A 298 -8.96 14.72 37.72
N HIS A 299 -10.07 14.01 37.96
CA HIS A 299 -10.40 13.48 39.28
C HIS A 299 -9.32 12.52 39.78
N GLU A 300 -8.89 11.58 38.93
CA GLU A 300 -7.78 10.66 39.23
C GLU A 300 -6.51 11.45 39.51
N PHE A 301 -6.20 12.48 38.71
CA PHE A 301 -5.03 13.35 38.88
C PHE A 301 -5.00 14.09 40.22
N ALA A 302 -6.15 14.55 40.70
CA ALA A 302 -6.31 15.20 42.00
C ALA A 302 -6.22 14.23 43.20
N GLY A 303 -6.03 12.92 42.96
CA GLY A 303 -5.94 11.90 44.01
C GLY A 303 -7.24 11.15 44.28
N GLY A 304 -8.27 11.36 43.46
CA GLY A 304 -9.51 10.58 43.50
C GLY A 304 -9.29 9.13 43.07
N THR A 305 -10.10 8.21 43.60
CA THR A 305 -10.01 6.79 43.26
C THR A 305 -10.57 6.54 41.86
N ALA A 306 -9.83 5.75 41.05
CA ALA A 306 -10.31 5.30 39.75
C ALA A 306 -11.46 4.27 39.85
N ASN A 307 -11.61 3.66 41.03
CA ASN A 307 -12.63 2.66 41.31
C ASN A 307 -13.62 3.16 42.38
N PRO A 308 -14.84 2.59 42.42
CA PRO A 308 -15.76 2.73 43.56
C PRO A 308 -15.09 2.39 44.91
N GLU A 309 -15.55 3.01 46.00
CA GLU A 309 -14.97 2.85 47.35
C GLU A 309 -14.96 1.39 47.86
N ASP A 310 -15.83 0.55 47.34
CA ASP A 310 -16.00 -0.87 47.68
C ASP A 310 -15.11 -1.83 46.87
N VAL A 311 -14.36 -1.32 45.88
CA VAL A 311 -13.44 -2.12 45.06
C VAL A 311 -12.01 -2.04 45.62
N GLY A 312 -11.59 -3.11 46.30
CA GLY A 312 -10.22 -3.24 46.84
C GLY A 312 -9.15 -3.43 45.75
N GLY A 313 -7.99 -2.81 45.95
CA GLY A 313 -6.78 -2.98 45.13
C GLY A 313 -5.65 -2.07 45.62
N SER A 314 -4.39 -2.49 45.47
CA SER A 314 -3.22 -1.67 45.86
C SER A 314 -3.06 -0.39 45.04
N GLY A 315 -3.78 -0.29 43.91
CA GLY A 315 -3.60 0.74 42.90
C GLY A 315 -2.29 0.57 42.12
N ASP A 316 -2.10 1.43 41.11
CA ASP A 316 -0.84 1.66 40.42
C ASP A 316 -0.78 3.15 40.01
N VAL A 317 0.36 3.63 39.54
CA VAL A 317 0.49 5.00 39.02
C VAL A 317 -0.41 5.22 37.81
N LYS A 318 -0.89 6.46 37.64
CA LYS A 318 -1.98 6.82 36.70
C LYS A 318 -1.69 6.45 35.25
N TYR A 319 -0.42 6.46 34.85
CA TYR A 319 0.05 6.07 33.52
C TYR A 319 0.32 4.55 33.38
N HIS A 320 -0.15 3.70 34.29
CA HIS A 320 -0.15 2.23 34.15
C HIS A 320 -1.57 1.65 34.01
N LEU A 321 -2.60 2.44 34.30
CA LEU A 321 -3.98 1.97 34.28
C LEU A 321 -4.44 1.71 32.84
N GLY A 322 -5.22 0.64 32.67
CA GLY A 322 -5.94 0.36 31.43
C GLY A 322 -7.26 1.11 31.35
N THR A 323 -7.87 1.13 30.17
CA THR A 323 -9.23 1.66 29.95
C THR A 323 -9.83 0.97 28.73
N SER A 324 -11.16 0.94 28.65
CA SER A 324 -11.89 0.42 27.49
C SER A 324 -12.98 1.41 27.09
N THR A 325 -13.11 1.64 25.79
CA THR A 325 -14.02 2.66 25.24
C THR A 325 -14.46 2.28 23.85
N ASP A 326 -15.70 2.58 23.48
CA ASP A 326 -16.16 2.49 22.11
C ASP A 326 -16.06 3.84 21.42
N ARG A 327 -15.64 3.84 20.15
CA ARG A 327 -15.68 5.04 19.30
C ARG A 327 -16.37 4.76 17.98
N GLU A 328 -17.15 5.73 17.54
CA GLU A 328 -17.85 5.69 16.26
C GLU A 328 -17.14 6.59 15.24
N PHE A 329 -16.87 6.04 14.06
CA PHE A 329 -16.40 6.78 12.88
C PHE A 329 -17.22 6.37 11.66
N ASP A 330 -17.81 7.33 10.96
CA ASP A 330 -18.59 7.09 9.74
C ASP A 330 -19.68 6.01 9.93
N GLY A 331 -20.30 5.93 11.12
CA GLY A 331 -21.30 4.91 11.47
C GLY A 331 -20.74 3.53 11.87
N ILE A 332 -19.42 3.39 11.97
CA ILE A 332 -18.73 2.16 12.37
C ILE A 332 -18.25 2.31 13.81
N ASN A 333 -18.77 1.45 14.70
CA ASN A 333 -18.29 1.34 16.07
C ASN A 333 -17.08 0.42 16.16
N VAL A 334 -16.01 0.92 16.77
CA VAL A 334 -14.78 0.19 17.06
C VAL A 334 -14.57 0.21 18.57
N HIS A 335 -14.54 -0.98 19.17
CA HIS A 335 -14.15 -1.15 20.57
C HIS A 335 -12.64 -0.94 20.70
N MET A 336 -12.20 -0.23 21.73
CA MET A 336 -10.80 -0.03 21.99
C MET A 336 -10.49 -0.40 23.43
N SER A 337 -9.35 -1.04 23.64
CA SER A 337 -8.83 -1.26 24.98
C SER A 337 -7.35 -0.93 25.05
N LEU A 338 -6.95 -0.17 26.07
CA LEU A 338 -5.56 0.06 26.42
C LEU A 338 -5.19 -0.86 27.58
N VAL A 339 -4.20 -1.72 27.38
CA VAL A 339 -3.78 -2.70 28.38
C VAL A 339 -2.98 -2.01 29.51
N ALA A 340 -3.25 -2.41 30.74
CA ALA A 340 -2.46 -1.99 31.90
C ALA A 340 -1.06 -2.59 31.83
N ASN A 341 -0.03 -1.84 32.22
CA ASN A 341 1.36 -2.30 32.13
C ASN A 341 2.22 -1.78 33.28
N PRO A 342 3.26 -2.53 33.68
CA PRO A 342 4.24 -2.04 34.63
C PRO A 342 5.20 -1.03 33.96
N SER A 343 6.11 -0.47 34.77
CA SER A 343 7.23 0.37 34.29
C SER A 343 8.25 -0.37 33.41
N HIS A 344 8.24 -1.72 33.43
CA HIS A 344 9.14 -2.53 32.60
C HIS A 344 8.73 -2.37 31.13
N LEU A 345 9.48 -1.54 30.40
CA LEU A 345 9.18 -1.22 29.00
C LEU A 345 9.11 -2.48 28.15
N GLU A 346 8.21 -2.48 27.16
CA GLU A 346 7.94 -3.58 26.23
C GLU A 346 7.37 -4.87 26.87
N ALA A 347 7.31 -4.99 28.21
CA ALA A 347 6.75 -6.16 28.89
C ALA A 347 5.25 -6.38 28.63
N VAL A 348 4.54 -5.34 28.16
CA VAL A 348 3.11 -5.40 27.80
C VAL A 348 2.87 -6.00 26.42
N ASP A 349 3.88 -6.00 25.55
CA ASP A 349 3.76 -6.42 24.15
C ASP A 349 3.18 -7.83 24.00
N PRO A 350 3.73 -8.89 24.65
CA PRO A 350 3.18 -10.22 24.52
C PRO A 350 1.80 -10.35 25.19
N VAL A 351 1.51 -9.53 26.20
CA VAL A 351 0.21 -9.50 26.89
C VAL A 351 -0.88 -9.00 25.94
N VAL A 352 -0.59 -7.94 25.19
CA VAL A 352 -1.49 -7.41 24.15
C VAL A 352 -1.69 -8.44 23.04
N LEU A 353 -0.62 -9.04 22.54
CA LEU A 353 -0.72 -10.06 21.48
C LEU A 353 -1.55 -11.27 21.96
N GLY A 354 -1.35 -11.73 23.19
CA GLY A 354 -2.15 -12.78 23.81
C GLY A 354 -3.63 -12.40 23.96
N LYS A 355 -3.92 -11.18 24.43
CA LYS A 355 -5.30 -10.65 24.53
C LYS A 355 -5.96 -10.60 23.16
N VAL A 356 -5.28 -10.09 22.14
CA VAL A 356 -5.80 -10.04 20.76
C VAL A 356 -6.09 -11.44 20.24
N ARG A 357 -5.16 -12.38 20.41
CA ARG A 357 -5.36 -13.77 19.99
C ARG A 357 -6.58 -14.40 20.68
N ALA A 358 -6.78 -14.14 21.95
CA ALA A 358 -7.97 -14.58 22.69
C ALA A 358 -9.25 -13.97 22.12
N GLN A 359 -9.26 -12.66 21.83
CA GLN A 359 -10.44 -12.01 21.24
C GLN A 359 -10.72 -12.46 19.80
N GLN A 360 -9.68 -12.73 19.00
CA GLN A 360 -9.86 -13.36 17.69
C GLN A 360 -10.45 -14.76 17.82
N THR A 361 -10.11 -15.51 18.87
CA THR A 361 -10.72 -16.81 19.16
C THR A 361 -12.21 -16.64 19.46
N ASN A 362 -12.56 -15.73 20.37
CA ASN A 362 -13.95 -15.45 20.75
C ASN A 362 -14.82 -15.00 19.55
N ARG A 363 -14.22 -14.26 18.61
CA ARG A 363 -14.88 -13.74 17.40
C ARG A 363 -14.83 -14.70 16.21
N ASN A 364 -14.30 -15.91 16.36
CA ASN A 364 -14.05 -16.86 15.27
C ASN A 364 -13.25 -16.24 14.09
N ASP A 365 -12.28 -15.38 14.42
CA ASP A 365 -11.47 -14.59 13.50
C ASP A 365 -10.02 -15.12 13.37
N LEU A 366 -9.71 -16.30 13.90
CA LEU A 366 -8.35 -16.87 13.87
C LEU A 366 -7.85 -17.25 12.47
N ALA A 367 -8.75 -17.39 11.50
CA ALA A 367 -8.40 -17.71 10.11
C ALA A 367 -8.25 -16.45 9.25
N LYS A 368 -9.03 -15.41 9.55
CA LYS A 368 -9.09 -14.18 8.76
C LYS A 368 -8.27 -13.05 9.34
N HIS A 369 -8.20 -12.92 10.66
CA HIS A 369 -7.52 -11.84 11.38
C HIS A 369 -7.97 -10.42 10.97
N GLU A 370 -9.26 -10.24 10.70
CA GLU A 370 -9.80 -8.99 10.17
C GLU A 370 -10.36 -8.06 11.24
N GLN A 371 -10.85 -8.61 12.36
CA GLN A 371 -11.71 -7.89 13.30
C GLN A 371 -10.98 -7.34 14.52
N VAL A 372 -9.91 -8.00 14.97
CA VAL A 372 -9.14 -7.56 16.15
C VAL A 372 -7.72 -7.20 15.74
N LEU A 373 -7.34 -5.95 16.04
CA LEU A 373 -6.06 -5.34 15.67
C LEU A 373 -5.20 -5.08 16.90
N PRO A 374 -3.98 -5.65 17.00
CA PRO A 374 -2.99 -5.21 17.96
C PRO A 374 -2.28 -3.95 17.45
N VAL A 375 -2.18 -2.93 18.29
CA VAL A 375 -1.34 -1.75 18.07
C VAL A 375 -0.39 -1.59 19.26
N LEU A 376 0.92 -1.62 19.00
CA LEU A 376 1.95 -1.49 20.02
C LEU A 376 2.72 -0.18 19.84
N ILE A 377 2.86 0.60 20.91
CA ILE A 377 3.48 1.92 20.89
C ILE A 377 4.73 1.90 21.77
N HIS A 378 5.87 2.16 21.16
CA HIS A 378 7.19 1.95 21.73
C HIS A 378 7.98 3.25 21.87
N GLY A 379 9.01 3.24 22.73
CA GLY A 379 10.08 4.25 22.70
C GLY A 379 11.28 3.76 21.89
N ASP A 380 12.01 4.65 21.22
CA ASP A 380 13.14 4.27 20.35
C ASP A 380 14.22 3.42 21.04
N ALA A 381 14.64 3.82 22.24
CA ALA A 381 15.67 3.10 22.98
C ALA A 381 15.19 1.71 23.46
N ALA A 382 13.92 1.60 23.85
CA ALA A 382 13.36 0.36 24.37
C ALA A 382 13.04 -0.63 23.24
N PHE A 383 12.49 -0.15 22.11
CA PHE A 383 12.24 -0.97 20.93
C PHE A 383 13.50 -1.63 20.38
N ALA A 384 14.62 -0.91 20.41
CA ALA A 384 15.92 -1.44 19.96
C ALA A 384 16.62 -2.33 21.00
N GLY A 385 16.39 -2.09 22.30
CA GLY A 385 17.20 -2.65 23.38
C GLY A 385 16.58 -3.81 24.16
N GLN A 386 15.25 -3.94 24.20
CA GLN A 386 14.58 -5.00 24.95
C GLN A 386 14.38 -6.25 24.10
N GLY A 387 14.95 -7.39 24.53
CA GLY A 387 14.85 -8.66 23.79
C GLY A 387 13.43 -9.18 23.58
N ILE A 388 12.50 -8.79 24.46
CA ILE A 388 11.09 -9.19 24.37
C ILE A 388 10.41 -8.65 23.10
N VAL A 389 10.90 -7.55 22.53
CA VAL A 389 10.41 -7.01 21.25
C VAL A 389 10.70 -7.99 20.12
N TRP A 390 11.92 -8.53 20.07
CA TRP A 390 12.28 -9.56 19.09
C TRP A 390 11.48 -10.85 19.29
N GLU A 391 11.27 -11.27 20.54
CA GLU A 391 10.43 -12.43 20.85
C GLU A 391 9.00 -12.24 20.33
N CYS A 392 8.41 -11.05 20.52
CA CYS A 392 7.07 -10.71 20.05
C CYS A 392 6.98 -10.63 18.52
N LEU A 393 7.95 -9.99 17.87
CA LEU A 393 8.03 -9.98 16.40
C LEU A 393 8.12 -11.42 15.87
N GLY A 394 8.91 -12.27 16.53
CA GLY A 394 9.03 -13.69 16.21
C GLY A 394 7.71 -14.48 16.24
N PHE A 395 6.68 -14.01 16.96
CA PHE A 395 5.35 -14.62 16.93
C PHE A 395 4.58 -14.38 15.63
N SER A 396 5.01 -13.41 14.81
CA SER A 396 4.43 -13.12 13.50
C SER A 396 4.46 -14.38 12.63
N GLY A 397 3.27 -14.85 12.22
CA GLY A 397 3.12 -16.05 11.39
C GLY A 397 3.24 -17.40 12.12
N ILE A 398 3.57 -17.45 13.42
CA ILE A 398 3.63 -18.72 14.16
C ILE A 398 2.22 -19.20 14.50
N ARG A 399 1.89 -20.44 14.10
CA ARG A 399 0.64 -21.10 14.48
C ARG A 399 0.54 -21.20 16.01
N GLY A 400 -0.49 -20.57 16.58
CA GLY A 400 -0.72 -20.51 18.02
C GLY A 400 -0.60 -19.09 18.58
N TYR A 401 0.28 -18.26 18.01
CA TYR A 401 0.54 -16.90 18.48
C TYR A 401 0.16 -15.83 17.44
N ASN A 402 0.10 -16.18 16.16
CA ASN A 402 -0.17 -15.23 15.08
C ASN A 402 -1.46 -14.43 15.31
N THR A 403 -1.38 -13.10 15.29
CA THR A 403 -2.52 -12.18 15.39
C THR A 403 -2.89 -11.56 14.04
N GLY A 404 -2.27 -12.01 12.95
CA GLY A 404 -2.44 -11.47 11.60
C GLY A 404 -1.83 -10.09 11.43
N GLY A 405 -0.63 -9.90 12.01
CA GLY A 405 0.14 -8.66 11.95
C GLY A 405 -0.23 -7.66 13.02
N CYS A 406 0.80 -7.06 13.63
CA CYS A 406 0.70 -5.91 14.53
C CYS A 406 1.12 -4.61 13.82
N ILE A 407 0.47 -3.51 14.16
CA ILE A 407 0.96 -2.17 13.82
C ILE A 407 1.84 -1.68 14.97
N HIS A 408 3.12 -1.51 14.70
CA HIS A 408 4.08 -0.95 15.66
C HIS A 408 4.27 0.53 15.39
N PHE A 409 4.17 1.36 16.43
CA PHE A 409 4.40 2.80 16.34
C PHE A 409 5.50 3.20 17.31
N VAL A 410 6.66 3.61 16.81
CA VAL A 410 7.80 4.03 17.62
C VAL A 410 7.78 5.55 17.76
N ILE A 411 7.67 6.04 18.99
CA ILE A 411 7.83 7.46 19.34
C ILE A 411 9.33 7.74 19.45
N ASN A 412 9.99 7.90 18.30
CA ASN A 412 11.43 8.08 18.21
C ASN A 412 11.81 9.54 18.46
N ASN A 413 11.90 9.88 19.73
CA ASN A 413 12.28 11.21 20.19
C ASN A 413 13.81 11.39 20.27
N GLN A 414 14.56 10.43 19.70
CA GLN A 414 16.01 10.43 19.55
C GLN A 414 16.78 10.49 20.88
N ILE A 415 16.19 10.00 21.98
CA ILE A 415 16.82 9.97 23.30
C ILE A 415 16.11 8.98 24.25
N GLY A 416 16.88 8.12 24.90
CA GLY A 416 16.41 7.25 25.99
C GLY A 416 16.87 7.77 27.34
N PHE A 417 16.00 8.40 28.14
CA PHE A 417 16.38 9.10 29.38
C PHE A 417 17.46 10.17 29.13
N THR A 418 18.74 9.85 29.37
CA THR A 418 19.94 10.67 29.14
C THR A 418 20.90 10.02 28.13
N THR A 419 20.50 8.94 27.48
CA THR A 419 21.32 8.18 26.54
C THR A 419 20.98 8.56 25.10
N SER A 420 21.99 8.99 24.33
CA SER A 420 21.84 9.26 22.91
C SER A 420 21.79 7.98 22.07
N PRO A 421 21.13 8.00 20.88
CA PRO A 421 20.97 6.86 19.99
C PRO A 421 22.23 6.03 19.71
N GLN A 422 23.37 6.68 19.48
CA GLN A 422 24.64 5.99 19.19
C GLN A 422 25.16 5.12 20.35
N PHE A 423 24.61 5.27 21.56
CA PHE A 423 24.93 4.46 22.73
C PHE A 423 23.79 3.50 23.11
N ALA A 424 22.65 3.56 22.42
CA ALA A 424 21.48 2.73 22.68
C ALA A 424 21.33 1.56 21.70
N ARG A 425 21.97 1.62 20.52
CA ARG A 425 21.87 0.61 19.46
C ARG A 425 23.08 0.61 18.54
N SER A 426 23.25 -0.48 17.80
CA SER A 426 24.33 -0.70 16.83
C SER A 426 23.90 -0.57 15.36
N SER A 427 22.64 -0.21 15.12
CA SER A 427 22.05 -0.10 13.79
C SER A 427 21.59 1.34 13.51
N PRO A 428 21.42 1.75 12.23
CA PRO A 428 21.01 3.12 11.90
C PRO A 428 19.68 3.52 12.54
N TYR A 429 18.69 2.61 12.55
CA TYR A 429 17.33 2.87 13.03
C TYR A 429 17.01 2.03 14.26
N SER A 430 16.21 2.58 15.18
CA SER A 430 15.65 1.81 16.30
C SER A 430 14.76 0.66 15.82
N SER A 431 14.17 0.81 14.63
CA SER A 431 13.23 -0.14 14.03
C SER A 431 13.89 -1.31 13.29
N ASP A 432 15.22 -1.36 13.18
CA ASP A 432 15.93 -2.39 12.40
C ASP A 432 15.65 -3.83 12.88
N VAL A 433 15.29 -4.01 14.15
CA VAL A 433 14.86 -5.31 14.72
C VAL A 433 13.69 -5.94 13.94
N ALA A 434 12.80 -5.11 13.38
CA ALA A 434 11.64 -5.57 12.62
C ALA A 434 11.99 -6.14 11.23
N LYS A 435 13.19 -5.86 10.71
CA LYS A 435 13.67 -6.46 9.46
C LYS A 435 13.85 -7.97 9.56
N GLY A 436 14.11 -8.50 10.76
CA GLY A 436 14.26 -9.94 10.96
C GLY A 436 12.99 -10.74 10.64
N VAL A 437 11.81 -10.10 10.72
CA VAL A 437 10.54 -10.70 10.28
C VAL A 437 10.03 -10.11 8.97
N GLN A 438 10.88 -9.37 8.25
CA GLN A 438 10.56 -8.70 6.99
C GLN A 438 9.33 -7.78 7.07
N ALA A 439 9.14 -7.07 8.17
CA ALA A 439 8.12 -6.02 8.25
C ALA A 439 8.58 -4.80 7.43
N PRO A 440 7.72 -4.16 6.62
CA PRO A 440 8.00 -2.83 6.08
C PRO A 440 8.10 -1.79 7.20
N ILE A 441 8.94 -0.78 6.99
CA ILE A 441 9.20 0.28 7.96
C ILE A 441 9.02 1.64 7.28
N PHE A 442 8.10 2.44 7.80
CA PHE A 442 7.93 3.84 7.44
C PHE A 442 8.62 4.72 8.47
N HIS A 443 9.70 5.38 8.09
CA HIS A 443 10.28 6.46 8.88
C HIS A 443 9.60 7.77 8.48
N VAL A 444 9.08 8.50 9.45
CA VAL A 444 8.29 9.70 9.18
C VAL A 444 8.72 10.87 10.06
N ASN A 445 8.78 12.06 9.47
CA ASN A 445 9.09 13.29 10.19
C ASN A 445 7.89 13.71 11.05
N GLY A 446 8.09 13.77 12.36
CA GLY A 446 7.08 14.11 13.35
C GLY A 446 6.58 15.56 13.28
N ASP A 447 7.29 16.48 12.62
CA ASP A 447 6.79 17.84 12.35
C ASP A 447 5.81 17.90 11.17
N ASP A 448 5.68 16.82 10.38
CA ASP A 448 4.71 16.73 9.30
C ASP A 448 3.56 15.78 9.67
N PRO A 449 2.50 16.29 10.33
CA PRO A 449 1.39 15.45 10.76
C PRO A 449 0.62 14.81 9.60
N GLU A 450 0.65 15.38 8.38
CA GLU A 450 0.09 14.72 7.19
C GLU A 450 0.89 13.47 6.83
N ALA A 451 2.23 13.55 6.86
CA ALA A 451 3.11 12.42 6.57
C ALA A 451 2.94 11.27 7.58
N VAL A 452 2.89 11.58 8.87
CA VAL A 452 2.67 10.58 9.93
C VAL A 452 1.29 9.93 9.79
N THR A 453 0.25 10.73 9.53
CA THR A 453 -1.12 10.23 9.32
C THR A 453 -1.21 9.34 8.08
N PHE A 454 -0.54 9.72 7.00
CA PHE A 454 -0.46 8.93 5.77
C PHE A 454 0.24 7.58 6.00
N ALA A 455 1.36 7.54 6.72
CA ALA A 455 2.05 6.28 7.04
C ALA A 455 1.17 5.34 7.85
N CYS A 456 0.39 5.85 8.82
CA CYS A 456 -0.56 5.03 9.57
C CYS A 456 -1.74 4.53 8.73
N LYS A 457 -2.26 5.34 7.79
CA LYS A 457 -3.25 4.89 6.80
C LYS A 457 -2.68 3.75 5.92
N MET A 458 -1.44 3.90 5.46
CA MET A 458 -0.75 2.87 4.69
C MET A 458 -0.53 1.60 5.52
N ALA A 459 -0.18 1.75 6.80
CA ALA A 459 0.06 0.63 7.70
C ALA A 459 -1.19 -0.22 7.93
N ILE A 460 -2.34 0.39 8.19
CA ILE A 460 -3.57 -0.37 8.37
C ILE A 460 -4.03 -1.04 7.07
N GLU A 461 -3.85 -0.40 5.91
CA GLU A 461 -4.15 -1.03 4.63
C GLU A 461 -3.24 -2.24 4.37
N PHE A 462 -1.93 -2.10 4.59
CA PHE A 462 -0.96 -3.19 4.44
C PHE A 462 -1.27 -4.35 5.39
N ARG A 463 -1.46 -4.07 6.68
CA ARG A 463 -1.80 -5.08 7.69
C ARG A 463 -3.09 -5.80 7.32
N GLN A 464 -4.13 -5.08 6.91
CA GLN A 464 -5.40 -5.72 6.51
C GLN A 464 -5.26 -6.53 5.22
N ARG A 465 -4.37 -6.16 4.29
CA ARG A 465 -4.17 -6.93 3.06
C ARG A 465 -3.34 -8.19 3.27
N PHE A 466 -2.20 -8.08 3.95
CA PHE A 466 -1.21 -9.15 4.01
C PHE A 466 -1.18 -9.91 5.34
N LYS A 467 -1.84 -9.38 6.39
CA LYS A 467 -1.84 -9.95 7.75
C LYS A 467 -0.43 -10.08 8.34
N ARG A 468 0.38 -9.05 8.11
CA ARG A 468 1.80 -8.98 8.46
C ARG A 468 2.08 -7.72 9.26
N ASP A 469 3.08 -7.81 10.12
CA ASP A 469 3.54 -6.72 10.96
C ASP A 469 4.09 -5.58 10.11
N ILE A 470 3.92 -4.35 10.59
CA ILE A 470 4.40 -3.13 9.95
C ILE A 470 4.80 -2.12 11.02
N VAL A 471 5.89 -1.38 10.76
CA VAL A 471 6.44 -0.42 11.71
C VAL A 471 6.34 1.00 11.16
N ILE A 472 5.87 1.93 12.00
CA ILE A 472 5.98 3.37 11.80
C ILE A 472 7.01 3.89 12.81
N ASP A 473 8.11 4.43 12.33
CA ASP A 473 9.16 5.08 13.12
C ASP A 473 9.00 6.60 13.00
N MET A 474 8.31 7.21 13.97
CA MET A 474 8.06 8.65 13.97
C MET A 474 9.21 9.40 14.63
N TRP A 475 10.04 10.01 13.79
CA TRP A 475 11.15 10.86 14.20
C TRP A 475 10.62 12.17 14.77
N CYS A 476 10.79 12.35 16.06
CA CYS A 476 10.29 13.48 16.82
C CYS A 476 11.36 13.96 17.79
N TYR A 477 10.97 14.72 18.81
CA TYR A 477 11.85 15.13 19.89
C TYR A 477 11.09 15.13 21.22
N ARG A 478 11.81 15.36 22.32
CA ARG A 478 11.21 15.54 23.65
C ARG A 478 11.42 16.97 24.11
N ARG A 479 10.32 17.74 24.21
CA ARG A 479 10.38 19.17 24.55
C ARG A 479 11.05 19.43 25.91
N PHE A 480 10.76 18.58 26.89
CA PHE A 480 11.21 18.68 28.27
C PHE A 480 12.17 17.55 28.66
N GLY A 481 12.60 17.50 29.92
CA GLY A 481 13.35 16.38 30.47
C GLY A 481 12.62 15.02 30.34
N HIS A 482 13.26 13.93 30.78
CA HIS A 482 12.62 12.60 30.70
C HIS A 482 11.33 12.55 31.51
N ASN A 483 11.36 13.15 32.69
CA ASN A 483 10.17 13.68 33.33
C ASN A 483 10.29 15.21 33.43
N GLU A 484 9.20 15.88 33.78
CA GLU A 484 9.14 17.34 33.73
C GLU A 484 9.90 18.07 34.83
N GLY A 485 10.47 17.35 35.80
CA GLY A 485 11.40 17.89 36.79
C GLY A 485 12.88 17.68 36.43
N ASP A 486 13.20 16.93 35.38
CA ASP A 486 14.59 16.67 34.97
C ASP A 486 15.15 17.83 34.13
N GLU A 487 16.42 18.18 34.33
CA GLU A 487 17.15 19.13 33.48
C GLU A 487 17.97 18.36 32.42
N PRO A 488 17.51 18.30 31.16
CA PRO A 488 18.16 17.51 30.12
C PRO A 488 19.41 18.17 29.53
N SER A 489 19.60 19.49 29.72
CA SER A 489 20.76 20.19 29.19
C SER A 489 22.07 19.75 29.87
N PHE A 490 22.00 19.08 31.02
CA PHE A 490 23.17 18.48 31.68
C PHE A 490 23.86 17.41 30.84
N THR A 491 23.11 16.70 29.99
CA THR A 491 23.64 15.61 29.17
C THR A 491 23.43 15.79 27.67
N GLN A 492 22.46 16.60 27.23
CA GLN A 492 22.20 16.89 25.81
C GLN A 492 22.08 18.40 25.54
N PRO A 493 23.10 19.21 25.86
CA PRO A 493 23.01 20.67 25.77
C PRO A 493 22.72 21.18 24.34
N LEU A 494 23.33 20.58 23.32
CA LEU A 494 23.15 20.98 21.92
C LEU A 494 21.75 20.68 21.40
N MET A 495 21.23 19.48 21.72
CA MET A 495 19.88 19.06 21.32
C MET A 495 18.84 19.99 21.94
N TYR A 496 18.92 20.25 23.24
CA TYR A 496 17.95 21.09 23.93
C TYR A 496 18.10 22.58 23.63
N ALA A 497 19.29 23.05 23.23
CA ALA A 497 19.44 24.38 22.66
C ALA A 497 18.64 24.54 21.36
N LYS A 498 18.64 23.50 20.50
CA LYS A 498 17.84 23.48 19.26
C LYS A 498 16.34 23.37 19.56
N ILE A 499 15.93 22.45 20.43
CA ILE A 499 14.52 22.24 20.82
C ILE A 499 13.88 23.50 21.40
N ARG A 500 14.62 24.27 22.21
CA ARG A 500 14.12 25.54 22.80
C ARG A 500 13.77 26.59 21.74
N GLN A 501 14.41 26.54 20.57
CA GLN A 501 14.17 27.46 19.45
C GLN A 501 13.21 26.87 18.42
N HIS A 502 12.83 25.60 18.56
CA HIS A 502 12.02 24.88 17.61
C HIS A 502 10.53 25.12 17.87
N PRO A 503 9.74 25.60 16.89
CA PRO A 503 8.31 25.86 17.08
C PRO A 503 7.52 24.59 17.47
N GLY A 504 6.27 24.79 17.91
CA GLY A 504 5.33 23.68 18.10
C GLY A 504 4.92 23.05 16.77
N VAL A 505 4.53 21.77 16.79
CA VAL A 505 4.05 21.06 15.59
C VAL A 505 2.80 21.76 15.04
N SER A 506 1.88 22.17 15.92
CA SER A 506 0.68 22.91 15.54
C SER A 506 0.99 24.25 14.87
N GLU A 507 2.03 24.94 15.31
CA GLU A 507 2.46 26.23 14.75
C GLU A 507 3.07 26.05 13.36
N LEU A 508 3.95 25.06 13.18
CA LEU A 508 4.55 24.74 11.88
C LEU A 508 3.47 24.37 10.87
N TYR A 509 2.54 23.50 11.28
CA TYR A 509 1.50 23.01 10.39
C TYR A 509 0.44 24.08 10.09
N ALA A 510 0.04 24.90 11.07
CA ALA A 510 -0.85 26.04 10.84
C ALA A 510 -0.27 27.01 9.81
N LYS A 511 1.00 27.40 9.95
CA LYS A 511 1.69 28.27 8.98
C LYS A 511 1.68 27.68 7.57
N ARG A 512 1.90 26.37 7.45
CA ARG A 512 1.79 25.67 6.16
C ARG A 512 0.38 25.81 5.58
N LEU A 513 -0.65 25.48 6.35
CA LEU A 513 -2.05 25.56 5.90
C LEU A 513 -2.52 26.98 5.58
N GLU A 514 -2.01 28.00 6.28
CA GLU A 514 -2.25 29.41 5.97
C GLU A 514 -1.62 29.78 4.61
N SER A 515 -0.38 29.35 4.36
CA SER A 515 0.29 29.59 3.08
C SER A 515 -0.39 28.90 1.89
N GLU A 516 -1.05 27.77 2.16
CA GLU A 516 -1.86 27.03 1.18
C GLU A 516 -3.28 27.59 1.02
N GLY A 517 -3.69 28.57 1.84
CA GLY A 517 -5.05 29.13 1.85
C GLY A 517 -6.14 28.17 2.36
N VAL A 518 -5.76 27.12 3.09
CA VAL A 518 -6.68 26.11 3.65
C VAL A 518 -7.38 26.63 4.91
N ILE A 519 -6.65 27.40 5.74
CA ILE A 519 -7.16 28.04 6.95
C ILE A 519 -6.91 29.55 6.92
N ASP A 520 -7.66 30.29 7.73
CA ASP A 520 -7.35 31.69 8.04
C ASP A 520 -6.42 31.79 9.26
N GLY A 521 -5.81 32.97 9.48
CA GLY A 521 -4.89 33.18 10.60
C GLY A 521 -5.55 33.12 11.98
N GLY A 522 -6.88 33.12 12.07
CA GLY A 522 -7.62 33.02 13.32
C GLY A 522 -7.88 31.57 13.74
N PHE A 523 -7.99 30.64 12.78
CA PHE A 523 -8.41 29.26 12.98
C PHE A 523 -7.67 28.54 14.12
N ALA A 524 -6.34 28.54 14.08
CA ALA A 524 -5.53 27.79 15.05
C ALA A 524 -5.69 28.35 16.48
N SER A 525 -5.66 29.68 16.62
CA SER A 525 -5.85 30.35 17.92
C SER A 525 -7.26 30.16 18.48
N GLY A 526 -8.27 30.20 17.61
CA GLY A 526 -9.67 29.98 17.99
C GLY A 526 -9.90 28.56 18.50
N HIS A 527 -9.42 27.55 17.76
CA HIS A 527 -9.52 26.14 18.16
C HIS A 527 -8.80 25.86 19.48
N ALA A 528 -7.61 26.47 19.65
CA ALA A 528 -6.86 26.34 20.90
C ALA A 528 -7.61 26.93 22.10
N ALA A 529 -8.25 28.09 21.94
CA ALA A 529 -9.05 28.72 22.97
C ALA A 529 -10.29 27.88 23.32
N GLU A 530 -11.05 27.45 22.31
CA GLU A 530 -12.24 26.61 22.49
C GLU A 530 -11.92 25.31 23.24
N PHE A 531 -10.84 24.63 22.85
CA PHE A 531 -10.44 23.40 23.53
C PHE A 531 -9.96 23.66 24.96
N THR A 532 -9.24 24.76 25.20
CA THR A 532 -8.80 25.14 26.55
C THR A 532 -10.00 25.44 27.46
N ASP A 533 -11.00 26.15 26.96
CA ASP A 533 -12.24 26.45 27.71
C ASP A 533 -12.99 25.17 28.07
N ARG A 534 -13.04 24.21 27.14
CA ARG A 534 -13.59 22.87 27.40
C ARG A 534 -12.82 22.13 28.50
N LEU A 535 -11.49 22.16 28.47
CA LEU A 535 -10.66 21.53 29.51
C LEU A 535 -10.88 22.19 30.88
N GLU A 536 -11.03 23.51 30.93
CA GLU A 536 -11.32 24.23 32.18
C GLU A 536 -12.68 23.82 32.76
N ALA A 537 -13.73 23.75 31.93
CA ALA A 537 -15.06 23.32 32.36
C ALA A 537 -15.07 21.86 32.89
N GLU A 538 -14.36 20.95 32.21
CA GLU A 538 -14.23 19.56 32.65
C GLU A 538 -13.36 19.43 33.91
N PHE A 539 -12.34 20.27 34.06
CA PHE A 539 -11.49 20.33 35.26
C PHE A 539 -12.30 20.74 36.49
N GLN A 540 -13.13 21.78 36.37
CA GLN A 540 -14.04 22.19 37.44
C GLN A 540 -15.05 21.08 37.79
N SER A 541 -15.59 20.39 36.77
CA SER A 541 -16.52 19.27 36.96
C SER A 541 -15.87 18.06 37.63
N GLY A 542 -14.58 17.82 37.37
CA GLY A 542 -13.79 16.71 37.95
C GLY A 542 -13.67 16.76 39.48
N ALA A 543 -13.68 17.96 40.07
CA ALA A 543 -13.65 18.12 41.53
C ALA A 543 -14.85 17.49 42.24
N THR A 544 -16.00 17.45 41.56
CA THR A 544 -17.27 16.89 42.08
C THR A 544 -17.60 15.50 41.54
N TYR A 545 -16.72 14.91 40.73
CA TYR A 545 -16.95 13.60 40.13
C TYR A 545 -16.92 12.48 41.19
N LYS A 546 -17.76 11.46 41.01
CA LYS A 546 -17.75 10.22 41.81
C LYS A 546 -17.70 9.01 40.88
N ALA A 547 -16.78 8.08 41.14
CA ALA A 547 -16.66 6.84 40.39
C ALA A 547 -17.79 5.87 40.77
N ASN A 548 -18.81 5.75 39.92
CA ASN A 548 -20.00 4.92 40.19
C ASN A 548 -19.97 3.54 39.51
N LYS A 549 -18.97 3.24 38.67
CA LYS A 549 -18.79 1.95 37.97
C LYS A 549 -17.30 1.64 37.83
N ALA A 550 -16.92 0.37 37.99
CA ALA A 550 -15.56 -0.10 37.69
C ALA A 550 -15.41 -0.34 36.17
N ASP A 551 -14.39 0.26 35.55
CA ASP A 551 -14.12 0.25 34.10
C ASP A 551 -13.31 -0.99 33.63
N TRP A 552 -13.21 -2.02 34.46
CA TRP A 552 -12.23 -3.11 34.26
C TRP A 552 -12.69 -4.25 33.34
N PHE A 553 -13.99 -4.40 33.14
CA PHE A 553 -14.56 -5.42 32.27
C PHE A 553 -15.59 -4.73 31.37
N GLY A 554 -15.27 -4.63 30.08
CA GLY A 554 -16.26 -4.31 29.06
C GLY A 554 -17.44 -5.27 29.09
#